data_AF-A0A1F2WQY5-F1
#
_entry.id   AF-A0A1F2WQY5-F1
#
_cell.length_a   1.000
_cell.length_b   1.000
_cell.length_c   1.000
_cell.angle_alpha   90.00
_cell.angle_beta   90.00
_cell.angle_gamma   90.00
#
_symmetry.space_group_name_H-M   'P 1'
#
loop_
_entity.id
_entity.type
_entity.pdbx_description
1 polymer ?
#
loop_
_entity_poly.entity_id
_entity_poly.type
_entity_poly.pdbx_seq_one_letter_code
_entity_poly.pdbx_strand_id
1 'polypeptide(L)'
;MVPHQFGFTETQRFPRELVEELEGQGHSVYFGTMLFHTDRFYGSGSPEAMAMVLRTICQGMKVCVEIVLMAADGGLVARGEEVIAVSGTGQGADTAVVAIASTSHRLHDLHVTEIICKPLQSRSWVRGTSPYDPRARDLRDAQDATGD
;
A
#
# COMPACT_ATOMS: atom_id res chain seq x y z
N MET A 1 14.46 -1.90 -1.65
CA MET A 1 13.58 -0.74 -1.38
C MET A 1 12.89 -0.35 -2.68
N VAL A 2 11.58 -0.10 -2.66
CA VAL A 2 10.79 0.25 -3.86
C VAL A 2 10.16 1.64 -3.67
N PRO A 3 10.78 2.72 -4.17
CA PRO A 3 10.24 4.08 -4.06
C PRO A 3 9.13 4.36 -5.08
N HIS A 4 8.54 5.57 -5.01
CA HIS A 4 7.61 6.02 -6.05
C HIS A 4 8.31 6.11 -7.42
N GLN A 5 7.58 5.72 -8.47
CA GLN A 5 8.05 5.85 -9.85
C GLN A 5 8.44 7.31 -10.18
N PHE A 6 9.39 7.47 -11.11
CA PHE A 6 9.70 8.79 -11.66
C PHE A 6 8.46 9.41 -12.33
N GLY A 7 8.25 10.71 -12.11
CA GLY A 7 7.09 11.44 -12.64
C GLY A 7 5.80 11.26 -11.84
N PHE A 8 5.82 10.59 -10.68
CA PHE A 8 4.65 10.56 -9.79
C PHE A 8 4.37 11.92 -9.13
N THR A 9 5.42 12.62 -8.74
CA THR A 9 5.42 14.01 -8.29
C THR A 9 6.32 14.84 -9.22
N GLU A 10 6.23 16.17 -9.17
CA GLU A 10 7.08 17.04 -10.01
C GLU A 10 8.58 16.76 -9.82
N THR A 11 8.99 16.55 -8.57
CA THR A 11 10.35 16.14 -8.21
C THR A 11 10.35 14.73 -7.61
N GLN A 12 11.43 13.98 -7.83
CA GLN A 12 11.61 12.68 -7.20
C GLN A 12 11.89 12.87 -5.71
N ARG A 13 11.03 12.28 -4.87
CA ARG A 13 11.12 12.36 -3.40
C ARG A 13 12.18 11.43 -2.80
N PHE A 14 12.72 10.52 -3.61
CA PHE A 14 13.79 9.61 -3.22
C PHE A 14 15.12 10.07 -3.84
N PRO A 15 15.95 10.82 -3.10
CA PRO A 15 17.14 11.49 -3.66
C PRO A 15 18.22 10.49 -4.04
N ARG A 16 19.08 10.85 -5.01
CA ARG A 16 20.11 9.96 -5.56
C ARG A 16 21.18 9.62 -4.51
N GLU A 17 21.49 10.57 -3.64
CA GLU A 17 22.42 10.38 -2.53
C GLU A 17 21.95 9.25 -1.60
N LEU A 18 20.65 9.15 -1.36
CA LEU A 18 20.06 8.07 -0.57
C LEU A 18 20.06 6.72 -1.32
N VAL A 19 19.90 6.74 -2.65
CA VAL A 19 20.06 5.54 -3.48
C VAL A 19 21.48 4.97 -3.31
N GLU A 20 22.48 5.82 -3.49
CA GLU A 20 23.90 5.45 -3.41
C GLU A 20 24.27 4.97 -2.00
N GLU A 21 23.74 5.62 -0.95
CA GLU A 21 23.91 5.18 0.43
C GLU A 21 23.36 3.75 0.66
N LEU A 22 22.13 3.48 0.22
CA LEU A 22 21.48 2.19 0.44
C LEU A 22 22.12 1.07 -0.38
N GLU A 23 22.49 1.35 -1.62
CA GLU A 23 23.24 0.41 -2.46
C GLU A 23 24.61 0.11 -1.87
N GLY A 24 25.29 1.12 -1.31
CA GLY A 24 26.53 0.95 -0.55
C GLY A 24 26.38 0.08 0.69
N GLN A 25 25.18 0.03 1.29
CA GLN A 25 24.83 -0.87 2.40
C GLN A 25 24.40 -2.28 1.93
N GLY A 26 24.39 -2.54 0.62
CA GLY A 26 24.00 -3.83 0.04
C GLY A 26 22.50 -4.00 -0.20
N HIS A 27 21.72 -2.93 -0.11
CA HIS A 27 20.29 -2.96 -0.44
C HIS A 27 20.05 -2.63 -1.91
N SER A 28 19.21 -3.41 -2.60
CA SER A 28 18.74 -3.03 -3.93
C SER A 28 17.70 -1.92 -3.83
N VAL A 29 17.83 -0.86 -4.63
CA VAL A 29 16.81 0.18 -4.79
C VAL A 29 16.22 0.10 -6.19
N TYR A 30 14.89 0.04 -6.29
CA TYR A 30 14.22 -0.20 -7.57
C TYR A 30 13.07 0.74 -7.81
N PHE A 31 13.16 1.47 -8.92
CA PHE A 31 12.11 2.34 -9.43
C PHE A 31 11.39 1.63 -10.57
N GLY A 32 10.16 1.21 -10.33
CA GLY A 32 9.30 0.56 -11.32
C GLY A 32 8.00 1.33 -11.53
N THR A 33 7.17 0.88 -12.48
CA THR A 33 5.82 1.42 -12.68
C THR A 33 4.92 1.07 -11.49
N MET A 34 4.27 2.06 -10.90
CA MET A 34 3.25 1.84 -9.86
C MET A 34 1.95 1.37 -10.50
N LEU A 35 1.77 0.05 -10.52
CA LEU A 35 0.72 -0.64 -11.27
C LEU A 35 -0.69 -0.13 -10.96
N PHE A 36 -0.95 0.33 -9.74
CA PHE A 36 -2.27 0.79 -9.32
C PHE A 36 -2.56 2.26 -9.62
N HIS A 37 -1.65 2.94 -10.34
CA HIS A 37 -1.80 4.32 -10.82
C HIS A 37 -1.71 4.40 -12.36
N THR A 38 -2.12 3.33 -13.04
CA THR A 38 -2.07 3.18 -14.51
C THR A 38 -3.44 3.37 -15.19
N ASP A 39 -4.43 3.88 -14.46
CA ASP A 39 -5.80 4.12 -14.94
C ASP A 39 -5.83 4.97 -16.22
N ARG A 40 -5.06 6.07 -16.25
CA ARG A 40 -4.92 6.96 -17.41
C ARG A 40 -4.25 6.29 -18.61
N PHE A 41 -3.31 5.37 -18.36
CA PHE A 41 -2.58 4.67 -19.41
C PHE A 41 -3.46 3.61 -20.09
N TYR A 42 -4.18 2.81 -19.28
CA TYR A 42 -5.06 1.76 -19.80
C TYR A 42 -6.44 2.27 -20.23
N GLY A 43 -6.81 3.51 -19.88
CA GLY A 43 -8.16 4.03 -20.08
C GLY A 43 -9.23 3.22 -19.33
N SER A 44 -8.84 2.55 -18.24
CA SER A 44 -9.71 1.67 -17.47
C SER A 44 -9.52 1.90 -15.96
N GLY A 45 -10.62 1.89 -15.22
CA GLY A 45 -10.59 2.00 -13.75
C GLY A 45 -10.20 0.71 -13.04
N SER A 46 -9.86 -0.37 -13.75
CA SER A 46 -9.57 -1.68 -13.14
C SER A 46 -8.40 -1.66 -12.17
N PRO A 47 -7.25 -1.01 -12.46
CA PRO A 47 -6.15 -0.91 -11.50
C PRO A 47 -6.56 -0.16 -10.23
N GLU A 48 -7.32 0.92 -10.38
CA GLU A 48 -7.83 1.71 -9.26
C GLU A 48 -8.86 0.91 -8.43
N ALA A 49 -9.77 0.19 -9.08
CA ALA A 49 -10.76 -0.64 -8.41
C ALA A 49 -10.11 -1.74 -7.57
N MET A 50 -9.09 -2.42 -8.10
CA MET A 50 -8.31 -3.40 -7.35
C MET A 50 -7.59 -2.77 -6.16
N ALA A 51 -6.99 -1.60 -6.35
CA ALA A 51 -6.36 -0.85 -5.28
C ALA A 51 -7.37 -0.46 -4.19
N MET A 52 -8.59 -0.08 -4.58
CA MET A 52 -9.68 0.24 -3.65
C MET A 52 -10.13 -0.98 -2.85
N VAL A 53 -10.20 -2.17 -3.46
CA VAL A 53 -10.46 -3.42 -2.75
C VAL A 53 -9.38 -3.69 -1.70
N LEU A 54 -8.10 -3.60 -2.06
CA LEU A 54 -6.99 -3.79 -1.11
C LEU A 54 -7.01 -2.76 0.03
N ARG A 55 -7.38 -1.51 -0.27
CA ARG A 55 -7.54 -0.44 0.72
C ARG A 55 -8.66 -0.68 1.73
N THR A 56 -9.60 -1.59 1.46
CA THR A 56 -10.60 -1.99 2.47
C THR A 56 -9.95 -2.67 3.68
N ILE A 57 -8.79 -3.29 3.50
CA ILE A 57 -7.97 -3.85 4.58
C ILE A 57 -7.21 -2.71 5.27
N CYS A 58 -6.34 -2.03 4.54
CA CYS A 58 -5.68 -0.76 4.90
C CYS A 58 -4.93 -0.17 3.70
N GLN A 59 -4.48 1.10 3.80
CA GLN A 59 -3.67 1.73 2.75
C GLN A 59 -2.37 0.96 2.50
N GLY A 60 -1.69 0.52 3.56
CA GLY A 60 -0.48 -0.29 3.45
C GLY A 60 -0.71 -1.62 2.73
N MET A 61 -1.84 -2.30 2.91
CA MET A 61 -2.10 -3.58 2.22
C MET A 61 -2.02 -3.42 0.69
N LYS A 62 -2.60 -2.35 0.17
CA LYS A 62 -2.49 -1.99 -1.25
C LYS A 62 -1.03 -1.84 -1.66
N VAL A 63 -0.24 -1.09 -0.88
CA VAL A 63 1.17 -0.84 -1.19
C VAL A 63 2.01 -2.11 -1.08
N CYS A 64 1.80 -2.96 -0.07
CA CYS A 64 2.47 -4.27 0.05
C CYS A 64 2.31 -5.11 -1.22
N VAL A 65 1.08 -5.25 -1.73
CA VAL A 65 0.85 -6.00 -2.97
C VAL A 65 1.53 -5.30 -4.16
N GLU A 66 1.41 -3.98 -4.27
CA GLU A 66 2.00 -3.20 -5.37
C GLU A 66 3.53 -3.37 -5.44
N ILE A 67 4.23 -3.23 -4.31
CA ILE A 67 5.70 -3.30 -4.30
C ILE A 67 6.23 -4.72 -4.53
N VAL A 68 5.49 -5.77 -4.12
CA VAL A 68 5.86 -7.16 -4.43
C VAL A 68 5.76 -7.39 -5.93
N LEU A 69 4.67 -6.96 -6.56
CA LEU A 69 4.51 -7.07 -8.02
C LEU A 69 5.59 -6.28 -8.75
N MET A 70 5.89 -5.05 -8.31
CA MET A 70 6.95 -4.23 -8.90
C MET A 70 8.33 -4.89 -8.77
N ALA A 71 8.66 -5.42 -7.58
CA ALA A 71 9.94 -6.08 -7.35
C ALA A 71 10.09 -7.36 -8.19
N ALA A 72 9.01 -8.14 -8.33
CA ALA A 72 8.99 -9.34 -9.15
C ALA A 72 9.06 -9.01 -10.65
N ASP A 73 8.33 -8.00 -11.12
CA ASP A 73 8.40 -7.52 -12.51
C ASP A 73 9.80 -7.00 -12.86
N GLY A 74 10.50 -6.40 -11.88
CA GLY A 74 11.89 -5.96 -12.00
C GLY A 74 12.94 -7.07 -11.90
N GLY A 75 12.54 -8.32 -11.66
CA GLY A 75 13.45 -9.46 -11.53
C GLY A 75 14.26 -9.50 -10.22
N LEU A 76 13.87 -8.72 -9.21
CA LEU A 76 14.55 -8.67 -7.91
C LEU A 76 14.04 -9.74 -6.94
N VAL A 77 12.83 -10.23 -7.18
CA VAL A 77 12.18 -11.30 -6.42
C VAL A 77 11.67 -12.33 -7.41
N ALA A 78 11.92 -13.61 -7.17
CA ALA A 78 11.47 -14.68 -8.05
C ALA A 78 9.98 -15.00 -7.83
N ARG A 79 9.28 -15.42 -8.89
CA ARG A 79 7.93 -15.98 -8.75
C ARG A 79 7.99 -17.26 -7.91
N GLY A 80 7.15 -17.34 -6.89
CA GLY A 80 7.14 -18.44 -5.92
C GLY A 80 8.06 -18.23 -4.72
N GLU A 81 8.83 -17.14 -4.67
CA GLU A 81 9.65 -16.78 -3.52
C GLU A 81 8.77 -16.27 -2.37
N GLU A 82 9.05 -16.74 -1.15
CA GLU A 82 8.41 -16.22 0.05
C GLU A 82 9.12 -14.95 0.52
N VAL A 83 8.38 -13.86 0.65
CA VAL A 83 8.89 -12.53 0.99
C VAL A 83 8.10 -11.88 2.11
N ILE A 84 8.76 -10.98 2.84
CA ILE A 84 8.10 -10.05 3.75
C ILE A 84 8.00 -8.69 3.06
N ALA A 85 6.78 -8.21 2.85
CA ALA A 85 6.52 -6.89 2.28
C ALA A 85 6.08 -5.92 3.37
N VAL A 86 6.81 -4.81 3.52
CA VAL A 86 6.56 -3.76 4.52
C VAL A 86 6.18 -2.45 3.84
N SER A 87 5.11 -1.81 4.30
CA SER A 87 4.63 -0.54 3.76
C SER A 87 3.81 0.24 4.82
N GLY A 88 3.21 1.37 4.44
CA GLY A 88 2.44 2.19 5.38
C GLY A 88 1.43 3.14 4.74
N THR A 89 0.80 3.94 5.61
CA THR A 89 -0.20 4.94 5.24
C THR A 89 0.41 6.34 5.21
N GLY A 90 0.54 6.93 4.02
CA GLY A 90 1.03 8.30 3.83
C GLY A 90 2.55 8.45 4.04
N GLN A 91 3.03 8.20 5.26
CA GLN A 91 4.45 8.19 5.63
C GLN A 91 4.74 7.07 6.64
N GLY A 92 5.97 6.56 6.63
CA GLY A 92 6.41 5.49 7.52
C GLY A 92 5.88 4.11 7.11
N ALA A 93 5.89 3.18 8.05
CA ALA A 93 5.44 1.81 7.85
C ALA A 93 4.49 1.39 8.99
N ASP A 94 3.31 0.89 8.63
CA ASP A 94 2.26 0.46 9.55
C ASP A 94 1.65 -0.91 9.19
N THR A 95 2.06 -1.49 8.06
CA THR A 95 1.52 -2.73 7.50
C THR A 95 2.66 -3.62 7.02
N ALA A 96 2.66 -4.87 7.44
CA ALA A 96 3.61 -5.88 7.00
C ALA A 96 2.92 -7.22 6.77
N VAL A 97 3.31 -7.91 5.70
CA VAL A 97 2.74 -9.22 5.30
C VAL A 97 3.83 -10.18 4.88
N VAL A 98 3.60 -11.48 5.08
CA VAL A 98 4.32 -12.55 4.39
C VAL A 98 3.53 -12.89 3.13
N ALA A 99 4.22 -13.04 2.01
CA ALA A 99 3.58 -13.36 0.74
C ALA A 99 4.47 -14.27 -0.12
N ILE A 100 3.83 -15.12 -0.93
CA ILE A 100 4.45 -15.77 -2.08
C ILE A 100 4.36 -14.81 -3.26
N ALA A 101 5.52 -14.38 -3.75
CA ALA A 101 5.62 -13.37 -4.78
C ALA A 101 5.22 -13.90 -6.17
N SER A 102 4.67 -13.00 -6.99
CA SER A 102 4.42 -13.23 -8.41
C SER A 102 4.53 -11.91 -9.17
N THR A 103 4.51 -11.98 -10.50
CA THR A 103 4.56 -10.84 -11.41
C THR A 103 3.16 -10.31 -11.70
N SER A 104 3.06 -9.07 -12.19
CA SER A 104 1.78 -8.44 -12.55
C SER A 104 1.00 -9.21 -13.62
N HIS A 105 1.70 -9.81 -14.58
CA HIS A 105 1.10 -10.69 -15.59
C HIS A 105 0.51 -12.00 -15.02
N ARG A 106 0.96 -12.41 -13.83
CA ARG A 106 0.59 -13.66 -13.14
C ARG A 106 0.04 -13.38 -11.74
N LEU A 107 -0.76 -12.31 -11.60
CA LEU A 107 -1.29 -11.85 -10.32
C LEU A 107 -2.01 -12.95 -9.51
N HIS A 108 -2.70 -13.87 -10.18
CA HIS A 108 -3.42 -14.98 -9.53
C HIS A 108 -2.51 -15.94 -8.75
N ASP A 109 -1.21 -15.94 -9.02
CA ASP A 109 -0.23 -16.73 -8.28
C ASP A 109 0.33 -15.98 -7.05
N LEU A 110 0.09 -14.67 -6.94
CA LEU A 110 0.48 -13.92 -5.74
C LEU A 110 -0.41 -14.36 -4.58
N HIS A 111 0.20 -14.72 -3.46
CA HIS A 111 -0.54 -15.20 -2.31
C HIS A 111 -0.03 -14.56 -1.03
N VAL A 112 -0.86 -13.77 -0.35
CA VAL A 112 -0.57 -13.25 0.99
C VAL A 112 -0.84 -14.36 2.00
N THR A 113 0.22 -14.93 2.59
CA THR A 113 0.13 -16.07 3.51
C THR A 113 -0.18 -15.62 4.94
N GLU A 114 0.39 -14.50 5.36
CA GLU A 114 0.24 -13.98 6.72
C GLU A 114 0.19 -12.45 6.75
N ILE A 115 -0.64 -11.89 7.62
CA ILE A 115 -0.63 -10.46 7.96
C ILE A 115 0.05 -10.30 9.31
N ILE A 116 1.30 -9.82 9.30
CA ILE A 116 2.11 -9.62 10.51
C ILE A 116 1.56 -8.46 11.32
N CYS A 117 1.29 -7.33 10.66
CA CYS A 117 0.66 -6.18 11.28
C CYS A 117 -0.11 -5.35 10.26
N LYS A 118 -1.13 -4.63 10.76
CA LYS A 118 -1.85 -3.59 10.03
C LYS A 118 -2.49 -2.62 11.02
N PRO A 119 -2.86 -1.40 10.60
CA PRO A 119 -3.69 -0.53 11.43
C PRO A 119 -5.01 -1.22 11.83
N LEU A 120 -5.37 -1.09 13.10
CA LEU A 120 -6.69 -1.54 13.60
C LEU A 120 -7.81 -0.66 13.02
N GLN A 121 -7.58 0.65 12.97
CA GLN A 121 -8.45 1.62 12.32
C GLN A 121 -7.80 2.06 11.01
N SER A 122 -8.26 1.47 9.89
CA SER A 122 -7.63 1.62 8.58
C SER A 122 -8.30 2.63 7.66
N ARG A 123 -9.48 3.12 8.03
CA ARG A 123 -10.18 4.14 7.25
C ARG A 123 -9.55 5.51 7.51
N SER A 124 -9.33 6.23 6.42
CA SER A 124 -8.97 7.65 6.33
C SER A 124 -10.04 8.59 6.90
N TRP A 125 -10.72 8.19 7.97
CA TRP A 125 -11.61 9.09 8.70
C TRP A 125 -10.76 10.18 9.32
N VAL A 126 -11.24 11.41 9.23
CA VAL A 126 -10.75 12.47 10.10
C VAL A 126 -10.84 11.95 11.55
N ARG A 127 -9.83 12.22 12.37
CA ARG A 127 -9.81 11.78 13.78
C ARG A 127 -11.14 12.14 14.46
N GLY A 128 -11.89 11.14 14.94
CA GLY A 128 -13.21 11.33 15.57
C GLY A 128 -14.43 11.16 14.66
N THR A 129 -14.28 10.88 13.35
CA THR A 129 -15.42 10.75 12.41
C THR A 129 -15.73 9.32 11.98
N SER A 130 -15.08 8.33 12.60
CA SER A 130 -15.42 6.93 12.33
C SER A 130 -16.85 6.65 12.79
N PRO A 131 -17.71 6.03 11.96
CA PRO A 131 -19.04 5.57 12.39
C PRO A 131 -18.95 4.44 13.44
N TYR A 132 -17.73 3.94 13.69
CA TYR A 132 -17.42 2.96 14.71
C TYR A 132 -16.59 3.55 15.87
N ASP A 133 -16.37 4.86 15.92
CA ASP A 133 -15.76 5.50 17.09
C ASP A 133 -16.76 5.47 18.26
N PRO A 134 -16.44 4.79 19.38
CA PRO A 134 -17.31 4.75 20.55
C PRO A 134 -17.67 6.15 21.06
N ARG A 135 -16.75 7.11 20.94
CA ARG A 135 -16.94 8.50 21.38
C ARG A 135 -17.83 9.31 20.44
N ALA A 136 -17.99 8.87 19.18
CA ALA A 136 -18.89 9.48 18.21
C ALA A 136 -20.30 8.89 18.24
N ARG A 137 -20.51 7.76 18.92
CA ARG A 137 -21.84 7.21 19.22
C ARG A 137 -22.56 8.07 20.26
N ASP A 138 -21.90 8.40 21.36
CA ASP A 138 -22.47 9.20 22.44
C ASP A 138 -23.00 10.58 21.96
N LEU A 139 -22.37 11.17 20.96
CA LEU A 139 -22.80 12.46 20.38
C LEU A 139 -24.07 12.35 19.51
N ARG A 140 -24.32 11.21 18.87
CA ARG A 140 -25.55 10.99 18.08
C ARG A 140 -26.71 10.66 19.00
N ASP A 141 -26.47 9.77 19.98
CA ASP A 141 -27.48 9.37 20.96
C ASP A 141 -27.91 10.57 21.85
N ALA A 142 -26.99 11.51 22.15
CA ALA A 142 -27.31 12.75 22.86
C ALA A 142 -28.09 13.77 22.01
N GLN A 143 -27.88 13.80 20.69
CA GLN A 143 -28.61 14.70 19.79
C GLN A 143 -30.04 14.21 19.55
N ASP A 144 -30.22 12.89 19.38
CA ASP A 144 -31.53 12.25 19.22
C ASP A 144 -32.37 12.33 20.52
N ALA A 145 -31.73 12.41 21.69
CA ALA A 145 -32.41 12.59 22.98
C ALA A 145 -32.86 14.05 23.27
N THR A 146 -32.42 15.02 22.46
CA THR A 146 -32.79 16.45 22.60
C THR A 146 -33.78 16.93 21.53
N GLY A 147 -34.21 16.04 20.64
CA GLY A 147 -35.19 16.31 19.59
C GLY A 147 -36.55 15.67 19.89
N ASP A 148 -37.22 16.14 20.95
CA ASP A 148 -38.66 16.00 21.19
C ASP A 148 -39.18 17.26 21.89
#